data_AF-A0A2E5ZI68-F1
#
_entry.id   AF-A0A2E5ZI68-F1
#
_cell.length_a   1.000
_cell.length_b   1.000
_cell.length_c   1.000
_cell.angle_alpha   90.00
_cell.angle_beta   90.00
_cell.angle_gamma   90.00
#
_symmetry.space_group_name_H-M   'P 1'
#
loop_
_entity.id
_entity.type
_entity.pdbx_description
1 polymer ?
#
loop_
_entity_poly.entity_id
_entity_poly.type
_entity_poly.pdbx_seq_one_letter_code
_entity_poly.pdbx_strand_id
1 'polypeptide(L)'
;MHVGGGPVSASVRFAEAARGLGQAARLRGLEVPTFRSPPGLVGVQRTIRRRGTSTTVSVVVRDRPWAAVVADMVEGIVVANRLESIRADTVRAALWLAVDEPALAA
;
A
#
# COMPACT_ATOMS: atom_id res chain seq x y z
N MET A 1 10.70 -10.72 -32.16
CA MET A 1 10.85 -9.38 -31.55
C MET A 1 10.40 -9.51 -30.10
N HIS A 2 11.33 -9.68 -29.16
CA HIS A 2 11.03 -9.87 -27.74
C HIS A 2 10.89 -8.48 -27.11
N VAL A 3 9.67 -8.07 -26.78
CA VAL A 3 9.40 -6.82 -26.06
C VAL A 3 10.09 -6.88 -24.70
N GLY A 4 11.11 -6.05 -24.53
CA GLY A 4 11.88 -5.92 -23.31
C GLY A 4 11.04 -5.29 -22.20
N GLY A 5 10.55 -6.13 -21.30
CA GLY A 5 10.10 -5.75 -19.97
C GLY A 5 10.64 -6.78 -18.99
N GLY A 6 11.88 -6.60 -18.53
CA GLY A 6 12.37 -7.40 -17.40
C GLY A 6 11.44 -7.21 -16.19
N PRO A 7 11.39 -8.18 -15.24
CA PRO A 7 10.51 -8.08 -14.09
C PRO A 7 10.74 -6.75 -13.37
N VAL A 8 9.67 -5.96 -13.22
CA VAL A 8 9.70 -4.67 -12.51
C VAL A 8 10.28 -4.91 -11.12
N SER A 9 11.30 -4.13 -10.74
CA SER A 9 11.94 -4.31 -9.43
C SER A 9 10.90 -4.15 -8.32
N ALA A 10 11.03 -4.94 -7.25
CA ALA A 10 10.10 -4.89 -6.11
C ALA A 10 10.00 -3.48 -5.50
N SER A 11 11.08 -2.70 -5.54
CA SER A 11 11.11 -1.30 -5.09
C SER A 11 10.27 -0.37 -5.97
N VAL A 12 10.33 -0.52 -7.29
CA VAL A 12 9.52 0.27 -8.24
C VAL A 12 8.05 -0.07 -8.05
N ARG A 13 7.71 -1.36 -8.04
CA ARG A 13 6.34 -1.85 -7.82
C ARG A 13 5.77 -1.34 -6.48
N PHE A 14 6.58 -1.35 -5.41
CA PHE A 14 6.22 -0.78 -4.11
C PHE A 14 5.96 0.72 -4.17
N ALA A 15 6.81 1.48 -4.84
CA ALA A 15 6.64 2.92 -4.99
C ALA A 15 5.40 3.29 -5.81
N GLU A 16 5.09 2.54 -6.87
CA GLU A 16 3.88 2.70 -7.67
C GLU A 16 2.62 2.43 -6.86
N ALA A 17 2.58 1.29 -6.14
CA ALA A 17 1.47 0.97 -5.25
C ALA A 17 1.26 2.04 -4.17
N ALA A 18 2.35 2.52 -3.55
CA ALA A 18 2.27 3.58 -2.54
C ALA A 18 1.67 4.88 -3.11
N ARG A 19 2.02 5.24 -4.35
CA ARG A 19 1.46 6.42 -5.04
C ARG A 19 -0.02 6.23 -5.38
N GLY A 20 -0.39 5.09 -5.98
CA GLY A 20 -1.77 4.77 -6.33
C GLY A 20 -2.69 4.78 -5.11
N LEU A 21 -2.27 4.09 -4.04
CA LEU A 21 -2.98 4.07 -2.77
C LEU A 21 -3.06 5.47 -2.13
N GLY A 22 -1.97 6.23 -2.15
CA GLY A 22 -1.95 7.59 -1.60
C GLY A 22 -2.90 8.53 -2.35
N GLN A 23 -2.99 8.42 -3.67
CA GLN A 23 -3.94 9.18 -4.47
C GLN A 23 -5.38 8.77 -4.17
N ALA A 24 -5.66 7.47 -4.14
CA ALA A 24 -6.99 6.95 -3.84
C ALA A 24 -7.47 7.32 -2.43
N ALA A 25 -6.58 7.34 -1.43
CA ALA A 25 -6.87 7.80 -0.09
C ALA A 25 -7.16 9.30 -0.04
N ARG A 26 -6.35 10.13 -0.71
CA ARG A 26 -6.55 11.59 -0.78
C ARG A 26 -7.87 11.97 -1.43
N LEU A 27 -8.25 11.31 -2.52
CA LEU A 27 -9.55 11.52 -3.19
C LEU A 27 -10.76 11.23 -2.28
N ARG A 28 -10.54 10.47 -1.19
CA ARG A 28 -11.57 10.11 -0.20
C ARG A 28 -11.47 10.91 1.09
N GLY A 29 -10.62 11.94 1.12
CA GLY A 29 -10.41 12.79 2.31
C GLY A 29 -9.73 12.07 3.47
N LEU A 30 -8.97 11.01 3.20
CA LEU A 30 -8.24 10.22 4.21
C LEU A 30 -6.83 10.78 4.44
N GLU A 31 -6.31 10.61 5.65
CA GLU A 31 -4.88 10.74 5.93
C GLU A 31 -4.11 9.74 5.06
N VAL A 32 -3.08 10.23 4.36
CA VAL A 32 -2.18 9.39 3.57
C VAL A 32 -0.96 9.05 4.44
N PRO A 33 -0.78 7.79 4.87
CA PRO A 33 0.40 7.42 5.63
C PRO A 33 1.64 7.46 4.75
N THR A 34 2.79 7.70 5.37
CA THR A 34 4.09 7.46 4.73
C THR A 34 4.35 5.96 4.66
N PHE A 35 4.56 5.42 3.46
CA PHE A 35 4.93 4.01 3.27
C PHE A 35 6.45 3.81 3.30
N ARG A 36 6.91 2.78 4.01
CA ARG A 36 8.32 2.38 4.11
C ARG A 36 8.50 0.87 4.00
N SER A 37 9.73 0.43 3.74
CA SER A 37 10.11 -0.98 3.70
C SER A 37 11.61 -1.12 3.99
N PRO A 38 12.06 -2.10 4.81
CA PRO A 38 11.26 -2.96 5.69
C PRO A 38 10.84 -2.24 6.99
N PRO A 39 10.05 -2.89 7.87
CA PRO A 39 9.88 -2.44 9.25
C PRO A 39 11.22 -2.43 10.01
N GLY A 40 11.38 -1.50 10.95
CA GLY A 40 12.55 -1.47 11.83
C GLY A 40 12.52 -2.50 12.97
N LEU A 41 11.40 -3.23 13.10
CA LEU A 41 11.21 -4.31 14.07
C LEU A 41 11.40 -5.65 13.35
N VAL A 42 12.28 -6.51 13.87
CA VAL A 42 12.57 -7.82 13.30
C VAL A 42 11.41 -8.79 13.57
N GLY A 43 11.11 -9.65 12.60
CA GLY A 43 10.11 -10.72 12.73
C GLY A 43 8.65 -10.28 12.52
N VAL A 44 8.38 -9.00 12.24
CA VAL A 44 7.03 -8.51 11.94
C VAL A 44 6.88 -8.16 10.46
N GLN A 45 5.71 -8.48 9.91
CA GLN A 45 5.41 -8.25 8.49
C GLN A 45 5.00 -6.80 8.20
N ARG A 46 4.42 -6.12 9.19
CA ARG A 46 3.94 -4.74 9.10
C ARG A 46 4.06 -4.04 10.45
N THR A 47 4.43 -2.76 10.43
CA THR A 47 4.36 -1.88 11.60
C THR A 47 3.63 -0.59 11.25
N ILE A 48 2.88 -0.06 12.22
CA ILE A 48 2.23 1.25 12.11
C ILE A 48 2.75 2.12 13.23
N ARG A 49 3.30 3.29 12.87
CA ARG A 49 3.88 4.24 13.81
C ARG A 49 3.18 5.59 13.69
N ARG A 50 2.63 6.08 14.79
CA ARG A 50 1.96 7.38 14.85
C ARG A 50 2.87 8.41 15.50
N ARG A 51 2.99 9.60 14.91
CA ARG A 51 3.74 10.76 15.40
C ARG A 51 2.91 12.02 15.14
N GLY A 52 2.26 12.52 16.20
CA GLY A 52 1.33 13.64 16.06
C GLY A 52 0.24 13.29 15.05
N THR A 53 0.10 14.12 14.02
CA THR A 53 -0.86 13.95 12.91
C THR A 53 -0.35 13.07 11.77
N SER A 54 0.85 12.51 11.87
CA SER A 54 1.47 11.69 10.82
C SER A 54 1.51 10.21 11.20
N THR A 55 1.13 9.35 10.25
CA THR A 55 1.26 7.91 10.36
C THR A 55 2.28 7.37 9.36
N THR A 56 3.16 6.48 9.82
CA THR A 56 4.07 5.70 8.97
C THR A 56 3.65 4.24 8.99
N VAL A 57 3.49 3.64 7.81
CA VAL A 57 3.24 2.21 7.64
C VAL A 57 4.49 1.60 6.99
N SER A 58 5.17 0.70 7.70
CA SER A 58 6.28 -0.06 7.13
C SER A 58 5.84 -1.50 6.86
N VAL A 59 6.18 -2.06 5.70
CA VAL A 59 5.82 -3.43 5.30
C VAL A 59 7.03 -4.20 4.79
N VAL A 60 7.06 -5.50 5.03
CA VAL A 60 8.02 -6.41 4.39
C VAL A 60 7.55 -6.66 2.95
N VAL A 61 8.46 -6.43 1.99
CA VAL A 61 8.18 -6.62 0.54
C VAL A 61 8.88 -7.87 -0.01
N ARG A 62 10.10 -8.15 0.44
CA ARG A 62 10.91 -9.27 -0.05
C ARG A 62 10.33 -10.60 0.44
N ASP A 63 10.47 -11.63 -0.39
CA ASP A 63 10.08 -13.02 -0.07
C ASP A 63 8.61 -13.18 0.31
N ARG A 64 7.74 -12.30 -0.22
CA ARG A 64 6.30 -12.34 0.02
C ARG A 64 5.50 -12.31 -1.27
N PRO A 65 4.33 -12.98 -1.28
CA PRO A 65 3.34 -12.77 -2.32
C PRO A 65 2.98 -11.29 -2.39
N TRP A 66 2.97 -10.73 -3.60
CA TRP A 66 2.68 -9.31 -3.79
C TRP A 66 1.33 -8.88 -3.23
N ALA A 67 0.29 -9.71 -3.40
CA ALA A 67 -1.03 -9.44 -2.85
C ALA A 67 -1.00 -9.27 -1.32
N ALA A 68 -0.14 -10.00 -0.61
CA ALA A 68 0.04 -9.83 0.84
C ALA A 68 0.70 -8.48 1.19
N VAL A 69 1.63 -7.99 0.36
CA VAL A 69 2.23 -6.66 0.52
C VAL A 69 1.17 -5.57 0.34
N VAL A 70 0.37 -5.67 -0.73
CA VAL A 70 -0.71 -4.71 -1.01
C VAL A 70 -1.77 -4.74 0.09
N ALA A 71 -2.18 -5.93 0.54
CA ALA A 71 -3.12 -6.08 1.65
C ALA A 71 -2.62 -5.36 2.91
N ASP A 72 -1.31 -5.47 3.22
CA ASP A 72 -0.71 -4.77 4.35
C ASP A 72 -0.68 -3.25 4.19
N MET A 73 -0.48 -2.76 2.96
CA MET A 73 -0.54 -1.32 2.67
C MET A 73 -1.96 -0.77 2.77
N VAL A 74 -2.95 -1.48 2.22
CA VAL A 74 -4.38 -1.15 2.28
C VAL A 74 -4.85 -1.11 3.73
N GLU A 75 -4.56 -2.17 4.49
CA GLU A 75 -4.95 -2.23 5.90
C GLU A 75 -4.21 -1.17 6.74
N GLY A 76 -2.99 -0.80 6.33
CA GLY A 76 -2.26 0.33 6.90
C GLY A 76 -3.04 1.66 6.80
N ILE A 77 -3.69 1.94 5.67
CA ILE A 77 -4.52 3.14 5.49
C ILE A 77 -5.79 3.07 6.34
N VAL A 78 -6.46 1.92 6.36
CA VAL A 78 -7.67 1.68 7.16
C VAL A 78 -7.40 1.94 8.64
N VAL A 79 -6.32 1.36 9.17
CA VAL A 79 -5.93 1.49 10.58
C VAL A 79 -5.36 2.89 10.90
N ALA A 80 -4.65 3.54 9.98
CA ALA A 80 -4.21 4.92 10.15
C ALA A 80 -5.41 5.86 10.36
N ASN A 81 -6.45 5.66 9.55
CA ASN A 81 -7.66 6.49 9.54
C ASN A 81 -8.76 6.03 10.50
N ARG A 82 -8.52 4.97 11.29
CA ARG A 82 -9.49 4.40 12.25
C ARG A 82 -10.85 4.11 11.61
N LEU A 83 -10.83 3.58 10.39
CA LEU A 83 -12.06 3.22 9.68
C LEU A 83 -12.61 1.91 10.25
N GLU A 84 -13.92 1.87 10.41
CA GLU A 84 -14.63 0.72 10.97
C GLU A 84 -15.85 0.36 10.12
N SER A 85 -16.35 -0.86 10.30
CA SER A 85 -17.60 -1.35 9.71
C SER A 85 -17.66 -1.15 8.18
N ILE A 86 -18.84 -0.84 7.65
CA ILE A 86 -19.10 -0.65 6.20
C ILE A 86 -18.15 0.36 5.54
N ARG A 87 -17.71 1.39 6.27
CA ARG A 87 -16.79 2.39 5.73
C ARG A 87 -15.41 1.81 5.47
N ALA A 88 -14.93 0.93 6.36
CA ALA A 88 -13.67 0.23 6.17
C ALA A 88 -13.72 -0.65 4.90
N ASP A 89 -14.80 -1.41 4.71
CA ASP A 89 -14.95 -2.31 3.56
C ASP A 89 -15.04 -1.57 2.23
N THR A 90 -15.84 -0.49 2.17
CA THR A 90 -15.92 0.37 0.98
C THR A 90 -14.57 0.98 0.64
N VAL A 91 -13.79 1.41 1.64
CA VAL A 91 -12.45 1.95 1.42
C VAL A 91 -11.46 0.86 0.98
N ARG A 92 -11.50 -0.34 1.56
CA ARG A 92 -10.65 -1.46 1.12
C ARG A 92 -10.88 -1.77 -0.35
N ALA A 93 -12.13 -1.96 -0.77
CA ALA A 93 -12.47 -2.25 -2.16
C ALA A 93 -11.96 -1.16 -3.11
N ALA A 94 -12.19 0.09 -2.75
CA ALA A 94 -11.71 1.25 -3.49
C ALA A 94 -10.17 1.33 -3.61
N LEU A 95 -9.46 1.03 -2.54
CA LEU A 95 -8.00 1.06 -2.53
C LEU A 95 -7.42 -0.06 -3.39
N TRP A 96 -8.01 -1.26 -3.36
CA TRP A 96 -7.62 -2.38 -4.22
C TRP A 96 -7.73 -2.05 -5.71
N LEU A 97 -8.82 -1.41 -6.13
CA LEU A 97 -8.98 -0.96 -7.52
C LEU A 97 -7.84 -0.03 -7.97
N ALA A 98 -7.31 0.80 -7.08
CA ALA A 98 -6.23 1.72 -7.39
C ALA A 98 -4.84 1.05 -7.53
N VAL A 99 -4.71 -0.22 -7.16
CA VAL A 99 -3.44 -1.00 -7.25
C VAL A 99 -3.52 -2.12 -8.29
N ASP A 100 -4.73 -2.52 -8.70
CA ASP A 100 -4.97 -3.46 -9.79
C ASP A 100 -4.88 -2.79 -11.18
N GLU A 101 -4.85 -1.46 -11.27
CA GLU A 101 -4.59 -0.70 -12.51
C GLU A 101 -3.09 -0.43 -12.83
N PRO A 102 -2.26 -1.47 -13.04
CA PRO A 102 -1.07 -1.28 -13.87
C PRO A 102 -0.91 -2.38 -14.95
N ALA A 103 -2.02 -2.83 -15.56
CA ALA A 103 -1.99 -3.84 -16.63
C ALA A 103 -2.75 -3.49 -17.93
N LEU A 104 -3.50 -2.37 -17.99
CA LEU A 104 -4.28 -1.99 -19.20
C LEU A 104 -3.68 -0.80 -19.99
N ALA A 105 -2.42 -0.44 -19.74
CA ALA A 105 -1.76 0.68 -20.43
C ALA A 105 -0.41 0.27 -21.07
N ALA A 106 -0.33 -0.97 -21.58
CA ALA A 106 0.80 -1.48 -22.36
C ALA A 106 0.38 -1.75 -23.81
#